data_AF-A0A1V6D032-F1
#
_entry.id   AF-A0A1V6D032-F1
#
_cell.length_a   1.000
_cell.length_b   1.000
_cell.length_c   1.000
_cell.angle_alpha   90.00
_cell.angle_beta   90.00
_cell.angle_gamma   90.00
#
_symmetry.space_group_name_H-M   'P 1'
#
loop_
_entity.id
_entity.type
_entity.pdbx_description
1 polymer ?
#
loop_
_entity_poly.entity_id
_entity_poly.type
_entity_poly.pdbx_seq_one_letter_code
_entity_poly.pdbx_strand_id
1 'polypeptide(L)' 'MGDPISDRFAKREKQHKLEELSLKARKKEDVEAEKELIEKTKKVDPIHAETAPGRNDPCPCGSGKKYKKCCGAKK' A
#
# COMPACT_ATOMS: atom_id res chain seq x y z
N MET A 1 13.26 47.20 -19.62
CA MET A 1 11.85 47.17 -19.22
C MET A 1 11.15 46.26 -20.22
N GLY A 2 10.51 45.17 -19.77
CA GLY A 2 9.97 44.13 -20.66
C GLY A 2 8.77 44.60 -21.48
N ASP A 3 8.53 43.96 -22.62
CA ASP A 3 7.42 44.30 -23.51
C ASP A 3 6.09 43.85 -22.87
N PRO A 4 5.12 44.77 -22.63
CA PRO A 4 3.88 44.48 -21.89
C PRO A 4 3.06 43.33 -22.47
N ILE A 5 3.20 43.08 -23.78
CA ILE A 5 2.48 42.04 -24.49
C ILE A 5 3.07 40.66 -24.15
N SER A 6 4.40 40.53 -24.19
CA SER A 6 5.11 39.29 -23.82
C SER A 6 4.87 38.90 -22.35
N ASP A 7 4.82 39.89 -21.45
CA ASP A 7 4.54 39.68 -20.03
C ASP A 7 3.12 39.15 -19.80
N ARG A 8 2.15 39.54 -20.65
CA ARG A 8 0.77 39.06 -20.57
C ARG A 8 0.67 37.59 -20.98
N PHE A 9 1.40 37.18 -22.01
CA PHE A 9 1.46 35.79 -22.44
C PHE A 9 2.12 34.90 -21.39
N ALA A 10 3.26 35.32 -20.85
CA ALA A 10 3.96 34.59 -19.79
C ALA A 10 3.12 34.45 -18.51
N LYS A 11 2.36 35.49 -18.13
CA LYS A 11 1.41 35.43 -17.01
C LYS A 11 0.30 34.42 -17.26
N ARG A 12 -0.28 34.40 -18.47
CA ARG A 12 -1.34 33.47 -18.85
C ARG A 12 -0.86 32.02 -18.84
N GLU A 13 0.33 31.75 -19.37
CA GLU A 13 0.94 30.41 -19.34
C GLU A 13 1.21 29.94 -17.91
N LYS A 14 1.73 30.84 -17.06
CA LYS A 14 1.96 30.53 -15.65
C LYS A 14 0.64 30.22 -14.92
N GLN A 15 -0.42 30.97 -15.21
CA GLN A 15 -1.76 30.72 -14.66
C GLN A 15 -2.32 29.37 -15.13
N HIS A 16 -2.27 29.07 -16.43
CA HIS A 16 -2.75 27.81 -16.98
C HIS A 16 -1.98 26.60 -16.41
N LYS A 17 -0.66 26.72 -16.28
CA LYS A 17 0.19 25.68 -15.67
C LYS A 17 -0.14 25.45 -14.19
N LEU A 18 -0.48 26.51 -13.46
CA LEU A 18 -0.88 26.42 -12.06
C LEU A 18 -2.25 25.72 -11.90
N GLU A 19 -3.19 26.03 -12.79
CA GLU A 19 -4.51 25.38 -12.84
C GLU A 19 -4.38 23.89 -13.19
N GLU A 20 -3.56 23.55 -14.18
CA GLU A 20 -3.31 22.15 -14.56
C GLU A 20 -2.69 21.33 -13.41
N LEU A 21 -1.75 21.91 -12.66
CA LEU A 21 -1.16 21.28 -11.47
C LEU A 21 -2.18 21.09 -10.35
N SER A 22 -3.10 22.04 -10.16
CA SER A 22 -4.20 21.94 -9.21
C SER A 22 -5.18 20.81 -9.56
N LEU A 23 -5.45 20.59 -10.86
CA LEU A 23 -6.31 19.51 -11.34
C LEU A 23 -5.62 18.13 -11.32
N LYS A 24 -4.29 18.10 -11.39
CA LYS A 24 -3.45 16.90 -11.25
C LYS A 24 -3.24 16.47 -9.79
N ALA A 25 -3.42 17.36 -8.82
CA ALA A 25 -3.55 16.94 -7.43
C ALA A 25 -4.82 16.07 -7.31
N ARG A 26 -4.71 14.88 -6.70
CA ARG A 26 -5.79 13.87 -6.64
C ARG A 26 -7.16 14.54 -6.43
N LYS A 27 -8.07 14.40 -7.41
CA LYS A 27 -9.40 15.01 -7.31
C LYS A 27 -10.10 14.44 -6.09
N LYS A 28 -10.91 15.27 -5.43
CA LYS A 28 -11.70 14.83 -4.27
C LYS A 28 -12.57 13.62 -4.61
N GLU A 29 -13.11 13.61 -5.82
CA GLU A 29 -13.90 12.53 -6.41
C GLU A 29 -13.15 11.20 -6.43
N ASP A 30 -11.88 11.19 -6.86
CA ASP A 30 -11.05 9.97 -6.91
C ASP A 30 -10.76 9.44 -5.50
N VAL A 31 -10.52 10.35 -4.54
CA VAL A 31 -10.28 9.99 -3.14
C VAL A 31 -11.53 9.43 -2.48
N GLU A 32 -12.70 9.96 -2.83
CA GLU A 32 -13.99 9.53 -2.31
C GLU A 32 -14.40 8.17 -2.89
N ALA A 33 -14.18 7.95 -4.20
CA ALA A 33 -14.36 6.66 -4.85
C ALA A 33 -13.43 5.58 -4.26
N GLU A 34 -12.17 5.91 -3.97
CA GLU A 34 -11.21 4.98 -3.34
C GLU A 34 -11.65 4.60 -1.92
N LYS A 35 -12.14 5.58 -1.13
CA LYS A 35 -12.69 5.31 0.21
C LYS A 35 -13.92 4.42 0.18
N GLU A 36 -14.85 4.68 -0.73
CA GLU A 36 -16.06 3.87 -0.88
C GLU A 36 -15.73 2.43 -1.28
N LEU A 37 -14.73 2.25 -2.15
CA LEU A 37 -14.24 0.92 -2.54
C LEU A 37 -13.62 0.18 -1.34
N ILE A 38 -12.78 0.86 -0.55
CA ILE A 38 -12.18 0.28 0.67
C ILE A 38 -13.26 -0.12 1.67
N GLU A 39 -14.31 0.67 1.84
CA GLU A 39 -15.42 0.37 2.75
C GLU A 39 -16.28 -0.82 2.27
N LYS A 40 -16.48 -0.94 0.96
CA LYS A 40 -17.17 -2.10 0.34
C LYS A 40 -16.34 -3.39 0.40
N THR A 41 -15.01 -3.30 0.39
CA THR A 41 -14.15 -4.48 0.54
C THR A 41 -14.21 -5.03 1.97
N LYS A 42 -14.45 -6.34 2.12
CA LYS A 42 -14.48 -6.99 3.43
C LYS A 42 -13.11 -6.88 4.10
N LYS A 43 -13.08 -6.34 5.32
CA LYS A 43 -11.85 -6.33 6.15
C LYS A 43 -11.46 -7.77 6.45
N VAL A 44 -10.26 -8.15 6.06
CA VAL A 44 -9.70 -9.48 6.33
C VAL A 44 -8.75 -9.36 7.51
N ASP A 45 -8.84 -10.30 8.45
CA ASP A 45 -7.89 -10.34 9.56
C ASP A 45 -6.46 -10.57 9.02
N PRO A 46 -5.45 -9.92 9.60
CA PRO A 46 -4.07 -10.16 9.23
C PRO A 46 -3.72 -11.63 9.46
N ILE A 47 -3.09 -12.26 8.46
CA ILE A 47 -2.63 -13.65 8.56
C ILE A 47 -1.55 -13.69 9.65
N HIS A 48 -1.91 -14.26 10.80
CA HIS A 48 -0.94 -14.55 11.85
C HIS A 48 -0.18 -15.81 11.46
N ALA A 49 1.10 -15.65 11.13
CA ALA A 49 1.98 -16.80 11.02
C ALA A 49 2.15 -17.40 12.43
N GLU A 50 1.62 -18.61 12.64
CA GLU A 50 1.93 -19.36 13.84
C GLU A 50 3.45 -19.55 13.94
N THR A 51 3.99 -19.36 15.15
CA THR A 51 5.41 -19.59 15.41
C THR A 51 5.74 -21.04 15.08
N ALA A 52 6.74 -21.25 14.21
CA ALA A 52 7.19 -22.59 13.88
C ALA A 52 7.62 -23.31 15.18
N PRO A 53 7.30 -24.60 15.36
CA PRO A 53 7.68 -25.35 16.55
C PRO A 53 9.20 -25.32 16.71
N GLY A 54 9.66 -25.05 17.93
CA GLY A 54 11.06 -25.09 18.27
C GLY A 54 11.64 -26.49 18.05
N ARG A 55 12.94 -26.55 17.79
CA ARG A 55 13.68 -27.80 17.48
C ARG A 55 13.39 -28.93 18.49
N ASN A 56 13.19 -28.60 19.77
CA ASN A 56 12.97 -29.57 20.84
C ASN A 56 11.50 -29.80 21.21
N ASP A 57 10.58 -29.01 20.67
CA ASP A 57 9.15 -29.06 21.01
C ASP A 57 8.50 -30.35 20.47
N PRO A 58 7.38 -30.80 21.06
CA PRO A 58 6.63 -31.92 20.51
C PRO A 58 6.24 -31.66 19.05
N CYS A 59 6.41 -32.68 18.20
CA CYS A 59 6.03 -32.56 16.79
C CYS A 59 4.52 -32.38 16.64
N PRO A 60 4.05 -31.36 15.89
CA PRO A 60 2.61 -31.13 15.65
C PRO A 60 1.97 -32.27 14.82
N CYS A 61 2.78 -33.16 14.26
CA CYS A 61 2.34 -34.36 13.56
C CYS A 61 1.79 -35.50 14.45
N GLY A 62 1.77 -35.32 15.78
CA GLY A 62 1.23 -36.31 16.72
C GLY A 62 2.13 -37.53 16.97
N SER A 63 3.37 -37.54 16.49
CA SER A 63 4.28 -38.69 16.63
C SER A 63 4.86 -38.88 18.03
N GLY A 64 4.61 -37.95 18.96
CA GLY A 64 5.23 -37.93 20.29
C GLY A 64 6.75 -37.64 20.31
N LYS A 65 7.37 -37.43 19.14
CA LYS A 65 8.81 -37.15 19.00
C LYS A 65 9.09 -35.65 19.00
N LYS A 66 10.28 -35.25 19.44
CA LYS A 66 10.77 -33.86 19.30
C LYS A 66 10.80 -33.44 17.83
N TYR A 67 10.47 -32.19 17.51
CA TYR A 67 10.38 -31.67 16.14
C TYR A 67 11.63 -31.99 15.32
N LYS A 68 12.83 -31.77 15.87
CA LYS A 68 14.14 -32.07 15.26
C LYS A 68 14.38 -33.54 14.90
N LYS A 69 13.61 -34.47 15.48
CA LYS A 69 13.70 -35.91 15.24
C LYS A 69 12.50 -36.44 14.45
N CYS A 70 11.62 -35.56 13.98
CA CYS A 70 10.45 -35.92 13.19
C CYS A 70 10.33 -34.98 11.97
N CYS A 71 9.27 -34.16 11.86
CA CYS A 71 9.06 -33.27 10.72
C CYS A 71 10.20 -32.26 10.49
N GLY A 72 10.94 -31.87 11.54
CA GLY A 72 12.09 -30.99 11.46
C GLY A 72 13.43 -31.70 11.26
N ALA A 73 13.46 -33.02 11.02
CA ALA A 73 14.70 -33.76 10.80
C ALA A 73 15.24 -33.65 9.36
N LYS A 74 14.36 -33.29 8.40
CA LYS A 74 14.69 -33.13 6.98
C LYS A 74 14.54 -31.68 6.50
N LYS A 75 14.25 -30.75 7.42
CA LYS A 75 14.24 -29.31 7.15
C LYS A 75 15.62 -28.73 7.43
#